data_AF-A0A3B0XSB9-F1
#
_entry.id   AF-A0A3B0XSB9-F1
#
_cell.length_a   1.000
_cell.length_b   1.000
_cell.length_c   1.000
_cell.angle_alpha   90.00
_cell.angle_beta   90.00
_cell.angle_gamma   90.00
#
_symmetry.space_group_name_H-M   'P 1'
#
loop_
_entity.id
_entity.type
_entity.pdbx_description
1 polymer ?
#
loop_
_entity_poly.entity_id
_entity_poly.type
_entity_poly.pdbx_seq_one_letter_code
_entity_poly.pdbx_strand_id
1 'polypeptide(L)' 'MRHLFIIIFFLLSASGCDHGVEWSEGQYEVHWTDTYSNRVLARKIDDGASIGRVKAEVIAVASNNKYLIAKQRHQKNSTI' A
#
# COMPACT_ATOMS: atom_id res chain seq x y z
N MET A 1 -18.66 10.57 -32.26
CA MET A 1 -18.65 11.73 -31.33
C MET A 1 -19.21 11.36 -29.95
N ARG A 2 -20.50 11.00 -29.81
CA ARG A 2 -21.11 10.62 -28.50
C ARG A 2 -20.42 9.46 -27.78
N HIS A 3 -20.08 8.39 -28.50
CA HIS A 3 -19.43 7.21 -27.92
C HIS A 3 -17.97 7.46 -27.51
N LEU A 4 -17.28 8.39 -28.19
CA LEU A 4 -15.92 8.80 -27.84
C LEU A 4 -15.88 9.48 -26.47
N PHE A 5 -16.86 10.36 -26.19
CA PHE A 5 -16.99 11.01 -24.89
C PHE A 5 -17.23 10.00 -23.74
N ILE A 6 -18.05 8.97 -23.98
CA ILE A 6 -18.32 7.93 -22.98
C ILE A 6 -17.06 7.12 -22.69
N ILE A 7 -16.29 6.77 -23.73
CA ILE A 7 -15.02 6.04 -23.58
C ILE A 7 -13.99 6.88 -22.82
N ILE A 8 -13.86 8.17 -23.17
CA ILE A 8 -12.95 9.10 -22.48
C ILE A 8 -13.35 9.25 -21.01
N PHE A 9 -14.64 9.39 -20.71
CA PHE A 9 -15.13 9.49 -19.33
C PHE A 9 -14.83 8.23 -18.52
N PHE A 10 -15.00 7.05 -19.11
CA PHE A 10 -14.66 5.77 -18.47
C PHE A 10 -13.15 5.58 -18.25
N LEU A 11 -12.32 6.06 -19.16
CA LEU A 11 -10.86 5.99 -19.01
C LEU A 11 -10.37 6.94 -17.91
N LEU A 12 -10.96 8.13 -17.80
CA LEU A 12 -10.63 9.12 -16.76
C LEU A 12 -11.08 8.69 -15.36
N SER A 13 -12.16 7.92 -15.24
CA SER A 13 -12.59 7.38 -13.95
C SER A 13 -11.79 6.17 -13.49
N ALA A 14 -11.08 5.48 -14.39
CA ALA A 14 -10.27 4.31 -14.07
C ALA A 14 -8.85 4.63 -13.57
N SER A 15 -8.37 5.87 -13.70
CA SER A 15 -7.00 6.26 -13.31
C SER A 15 -6.83 6.63 -11.83
N GLY A 16 -7.80 6.31 -10.97
CA GLY A 16 -7.86 6.80 -9.59
C GLY A 16 -7.10 6.01 -8.52
N CYS A 17 -6.62 4.79 -8.82
CA CYS A 17 -5.87 3.99 -7.86
C CYS A 17 -4.38 4.31 -7.96
N ASP A 18 -3.90 5.15 -7.06
CA ASP A 18 -2.47 5.40 -6.89
C ASP A 18 -1.90 4.43 -5.86
N HIS A 19 -0.71 3.92 -6.09
CA HIS A 19 -0.04 3.00 -5.17
C HIS A 19 1.46 3.09 -5.33
N GLY A 20 2.18 2.75 -4.28
CA GLY A 20 3.64 2.82 -4.32
C GLY A 20 4.33 2.07 -3.21
N VAL A 21 5.65 2.02 -3.32
CA VAL A 21 6.57 1.50 -2.31
C VAL A 21 7.24 2.70 -1.64
N GLU A 22 7.08 2.83 -0.32
CA GLU A 22 7.72 3.90 0.46
C GLU A 22 9.08 3.46 1.02
N TRP A 23 9.22 2.16 1.30
CA TRP A 23 10.44 1.58 1.84
C TRP A 23 10.59 0.12 1.38
N SER A 24 11.83 -0.31 1.14
CA SER A 24 12.15 -1.67 0.69
C SER A 24 13.50 -2.12 1.27
N GLU A 25 13.54 -3.33 1.81
CA GLU A 25 14.78 -4.00 2.18
C GLU A 25 14.65 -5.52 2.06
N GLY A 26 15.50 -6.12 1.22
CA GLY A 26 15.49 -7.55 0.94
C GLY A 26 14.11 -8.01 0.45
N GLN A 27 13.45 -8.84 1.26
CA GLN A 27 12.15 -9.44 0.96
C GLN A 27 10.96 -8.66 1.53
N TYR A 28 11.18 -7.50 2.15
CA TYR A 28 10.13 -6.73 2.80
C TYR A 28 9.96 -5.34 2.19
N GLU A 29 8.71 -4.90 2.09
CA GLU A 29 8.34 -3.59 1.55
C GLU A 29 7.22 -2.96 2.36
N VAL A 30 7.22 -1.62 2.43
CA VAL A 30 6.06 -0.85 2.88
C VAL A 30 5.36 -0.31 1.65
N HIS A 31 4.11 -0.74 1.46
CA HIS A 31 3.24 -0.27 0.39
C HIS A 31 2.17 0.67 0.93
N TRP A 32 1.66 1.54 0.08
CA TRP A 32 0.46 2.33 0.33
C TRP A 32 -0.47 2.27 -0.91
N THR A 33 -1.76 2.53 -0.70
CA THR A 33 -2.77 2.53 -1.77
C THR A 33 -3.72 3.69 -1.54
N ASP A 34 -3.92 4.54 -2.54
CA ASP A 34 -4.73 5.76 -2.53
C ASP A 34 -4.28 6.85 -1.54
N THR A 35 -3.82 6.49 -0.33
CA THR A 35 -3.43 7.40 0.74
C THR A 35 -2.20 6.89 1.49
N TYR A 36 -1.42 7.77 2.11
CA TYR A 36 -0.36 7.33 3.03
C TYR A 36 -0.91 6.81 4.38
N SER A 37 -2.21 6.90 4.65
CA SER A 37 -2.77 6.41 5.93
C SER A 37 -3.00 4.90 5.99
N ASN A 38 -2.76 4.16 4.90
CA ASN A 38 -2.93 2.71 4.84
C ASN A 38 -1.63 1.96 4.54
N ARG A 39 -0.50 2.51 4.99
CA ARG A 39 0.81 1.89 4.83
C ARG A 39 0.84 0.49 5.46
N VAL A 40 1.20 -0.51 4.66
CA VAL A 40 1.25 -1.92 5.05
C VAL A 40 2.65 -2.46 4.83
N LEU A 41 3.21 -3.10 5.86
CA LEU A 41 4.41 -3.92 5.69
C LEU A 41 4.01 -5.25 5.05
N ALA A 42 4.57 -5.54 3.88
CA ALA A 42 4.40 -6.77 3.15
C ALA A 42 5.72 -7.52 2.98
N ARG A 43 5.61 -8.81 2.69
CA ARG A 43 6.74 -9.66 2.29
C ARG A 43 6.55 -10.10 0.84
N LYS A 44 7.60 -10.00 0.03
CA LYS A 44 7.66 -10.55 -1.33
C LYS A 44 7.61 -12.07 -1.29
N ILE A 45 6.86 -12.66 -2.22
CA ILE A 45 6.57 -14.11 -2.27
C ILE A 45 6.74 -14.70 -3.68
N ASP A 46 7.47 -14.00 -4.57
CA ASP A 46 7.75 -14.30 -5.99
C ASP A 46 6.84 -13.57 -7.01
N ASP A 47 7.33 -13.45 -8.26
CA ASP A 47 6.65 -12.85 -9.43
C ASP A 47 6.06 -11.44 -9.21
N GLY A 48 6.74 -10.63 -8.40
CA GLY A 48 6.32 -9.26 -8.08
C GLY A 48 5.12 -9.20 -7.11
N ALA A 49 4.66 -10.33 -6.59
CA ALA A 49 3.60 -10.39 -5.60
C ALA A 49 4.15 -10.16 -4.18
N SER A 50 3.34 -9.50 -3.34
CA SER A 50 3.61 -9.31 -1.92
C SER A 50 2.41 -9.70 -1.06
N ILE A 51 2.68 -10.28 0.11
CA ILE A 51 1.65 -10.59 1.11
C ILE A 51 1.79 -9.63 2.28
N GLY A 52 0.70 -8.92 2.60
CA GLY A 52 0.60 -8.08 3.78
C GLY A 52 0.82 -8.88 5.07
N ARG A 53 1.86 -8.51 5.83
CA ARG A 53 2.20 -9.11 7.13
C ARG A 53 1.54 -8.38 8.29
N VAL A 54 1.35 -7.07 8.14
CA VAL A 54 0.82 -6.16 9.16
C VAL A 54 -0.37 -5.42 8.58
N LYS A 55 -1.58 -5.64 9.12
CA LYS A 55 -2.80 -4.96 8.65
C LYS A 55 -2.98 -3.54 9.19
N ALA A 56 -2.27 -3.16 10.26
CA ALA A 56 -2.34 -1.83 10.85
C ALA A 56 -1.47 -0.82 10.09
N GLU A 57 -1.81 0.47 10.15
CA GLU A 57 -1.01 1.55 9.54
C GLU A 57 0.42 1.52 10.10
N VAL A 58 1.40 1.28 9.23
CA VAL A 58 2.82 1.36 9.56
C VAL A 58 3.26 2.83 9.47
N ILE A 59 3.73 3.38 10.59
CA ILE A 59 4.14 4.80 10.67
C ILE A 59 5.66 5.00 10.74
N ALA A 60 6.41 3.91 10.98
CA ALA A 60 7.87 3.91 10.93
C ALA A 60 8.39 2.48 10.76
N VAL A 61 9.52 2.32 10.07
CA VAL A 61 10.25 1.05 9.92
C VAL A 61 11.72 1.29 10.23
N ALA A 62 12.35 0.31 10.88
CA ALA A 62 13.79 0.25 11.08
C ALA A 62 14.26 -1.21 10.97
N SER A 63 15.50 -1.38 10.54
CA SER A 63 16.09 -2.69 10.25
C SER A 63 17.57 -2.73 10.66
N ASN A 64 18.05 -3.94 10.90
CA ASN A 64 19.47 -4.26 10.95
C ASN A 64 19.70 -5.66 10.35
N ASN A 65 20.92 -6.17 10.46
CA ASN A 65 21.30 -7.48 9.92
C ASN A 65 20.53 -8.69 10.48
N LYS A 66 19.71 -8.52 11.52
CA LYS A 66 19.00 -9.61 12.19
C LYS A 66 17.49 -9.37 12.34
N TYR A 67 17.08 -8.11 12.47
CA TYR A 67 15.73 -7.74 12.84
C TYR A 67 15.17 -6.66 11.92
N LEU A 68 13.85 -6.74 11.72
CA LEU A 68 13.03 -5.71 11.12
C LEU A 68 11.94 -5.36 12.13
N ILE A 69 11.80 -4.08 12.43
CA ILE A 69 10.83 -3.54 13.39
C ILE A 69 9.93 -2.55 12.65
N ALA A 70 8.62 -2.72 12.80
CA ALA A 70 7.63 -1.79 12.29
C ALA A 70 6.81 -1.22 13.45
N LYS A 71 6.72 0.12 13.53
CA LYS A 71 5.83 0.81 14.46
C LYS A 71 4.46 0.93 13.81
N GLN A 72 3.44 0.44 14.50
CA GLN A 72 2.06 0.47 14.03
C GLN A 72 1.26 1.53 14.77
N ARG A 73 0.34 2.18 14.07
CA ARG A 73 -0.74 2.94 14.69
C ARG A 73 -1.99 2.06 14.70
N HIS A 74 -2.51 1.78 15.89
CA HIS A 74 -3.83 1.18 16.01
C HIS A 74 -4.86 2.18 15.47
N GLN A 75 -5.60 1.80 14.43
CA GLN A 75 -6.85 2.47 14.12
C GLN A 75 -7.79 2.19 15.30
N LYS A 76 -8.25 3.26 15.94
CA LYS A 76 -9.36 3.19 16.87
C LYS A 76 -10.57 2.81 16.02
N ASN A 77 -11.12 1.61 16.18
CA ASN A 77 -12.43 1.30 15.61
C ASN A 77 -13.41 2.31 16.21
N SER A 78 -13.85 3.28 15.42
CA SER A 78 -15.02 4.07 15.77
C SER A 78 -16.20 3.12 15.68
N THR A 79 -16.63 2.59 16.82
CA THR A 79 -17.92 1.92 16.97
C THR A 79 -18.98 2.92 16.55
N ILE A 80 -19.66 2.63 15.44
CA ILE A 80 -20.91 3.29 15.03
C ILE A 80 -22.03 2.70 15.88
#